data_AF-A0A9P9SNQ9-F1
#
_entry.id   AF-A0A9P9SNQ9-F1
#
_cell.length_a   1.000
_cell.length_b   1.000
_cell.length_c   1.000
_cell.angle_alpha   90.00
_cell.angle_beta   90.00
_cell.angle_gamma   90.00
#
_symmetry.space_group_name_H-M   'P 1'
#
loop_
_entity.id
_entity.type
_entity.pdbx_description
1 polymer ?
#
loop_
_entity_poly.entity_id
_entity_poly.type
_entity_poly.pdbx_seq_one_letter_code
_entity_poly.pdbx_strand_id
1 'polypeptide(L)'
;MKALFTLLAGLVCFVSLIQAEDSTALSLPNCAVLCFSSTIQNSTCTATMNISATVCGAPVRDRSKSFDAITIIFGSLSLVAVILRVISRHWFNFSLGLDDVFIVGIVVGLFPNECSRIMKPTIFQLLNFSICAINIYGLSANGFGRDVWTVPFQQITNVIRYSYVVQVMYFALIPLIKISILLFYLRLFVEPTIRKLVYMTIIANVVVGVIYVILNVFQCWPISYYWTEWDGEHVGRCINVVAIVNSYSGISIGVDIWMLILPATRVARLNMQWKKKIAVAIMFSVGILFTAVSAIQLAVILPIPYAVTQNPTWDYYNSGVWSQVELSVGIICACMPSMRALLESCFSRLSSSKLETKNRSLLKARDSEVPELKSGSPDRVGNSWDSFDFDFAITQSVGHQIS
;
A
#
# COMPACT_ATOMS: atom_id res chain seq x y z
N MET A 1 -14.88 9.82 3.50
CA MET A 1 -15.31 9.43 2.13
C MET A 1 -14.88 10.47 1.10
N LYS A 2 -15.30 11.75 1.22
CA LYS A 2 -14.80 12.84 0.34
C LYS A 2 -13.27 12.93 0.32
N ALA A 3 -12.62 12.99 1.49
CA ALA A 3 -11.15 13.08 1.60
C ALA A 3 -10.39 11.91 0.95
N LEU A 4 -10.90 10.68 1.06
CA LEU A 4 -10.29 9.50 0.45
C LEU A 4 -10.51 9.50 -1.07
N PHE A 5 -11.69 9.92 -1.53
CA PHE A 5 -12.01 10.01 -2.95
C PHE A 5 -11.24 11.14 -3.65
N THR A 6 -11.06 12.30 -2.98
CA THR A 6 -10.18 13.36 -3.47
C THR A 6 -8.71 12.97 -3.43
N LEU A 7 -8.27 12.18 -2.44
CA LEU A 7 -6.92 11.61 -2.43
C LEU A 7 -6.70 10.64 -3.60
N LEU A 8 -7.62 9.72 -3.85
CA LEU A 8 -7.52 8.76 -4.95
C LEU A 8 -7.63 9.43 -6.33
N ALA A 9 -8.54 10.40 -6.50
CA ALA A 9 -8.65 11.18 -7.72
C ALA A 9 -7.43 12.08 -7.95
N GLY A 10 -6.88 12.66 -6.88
CA GLY A 10 -5.62 13.40 -6.93
C GLY A 10 -4.44 12.51 -7.31
N LEU A 11 -4.39 11.28 -6.80
CA LEU A 11 -3.34 10.31 -7.09
C LEU A 11 -3.40 9.83 -8.56
N VAL A 12 -4.60 9.59 -9.09
CA VAL A 12 -4.80 9.28 -10.52
C VAL A 12 -4.43 10.46 -11.41
N CYS A 13 -4.84 11.69 -11.04
CA CYS A 13 -4.52 12.89 -11.80
C CYS A 13 -3.00 13.18 -11.81
N PHE A 14 -2.36 13.02 -10.65
CA PHE A 14 -0.91 13.19 -10.50
C PHE A 14 -0.12 12.11 -11.27
N VAL A 15 -0.58 10.85 -11.24
CA VAL A 15 -0.04 9.76 -12.08
C VAL A 15 -0.13 10.11 -13.56
N SER A 16 -1.27 10.62 -14.04
CA SER A 16 -1.43 11.05 -15.44
C SER A 16 -0.55 12.25 -15.80
N LEU A 17 -0.23 13.13 -14.85
CA LEU A 17 0.67 14.26 -15.06
C LEU A 17 2.15 13.83 -15.17
N ILE A 18 2.59 12.84 -14.38
CA ILE A 18 3.94 12.27 -14.51
C ILE A 18 4.15 11.67 -15.92
N GLN A 19 3.13 11.01 -16.47
CA GLN A 19 3.19 10.41 -17.80
C GLN A 19 3.31 11.43 -18.94
N ALA A 20 2.84 12.66 -18.74
CA ALA A 20 2.90 13.71 -19.75
C ALA A 20 4.31 14.31 -19.92
N GLU A 21 5.18 14.18 -18.92
CA GLU A 21 6.53 14.76 -18.93
C GLU A 21 7.55 13.96 -19.77
N ASP A 22 7.20 12.74 -20.21
CA ASP A 22 8.10 11.84 -20.96
C ASP A 22 7.99 11.93 -22.50
N SER A 23 7.05 12.72 -23.04
CA SER A 23 6.82 12.79 -24.50
C SER A 23 7.82 13.67 -25.27
N THR A 24 8.85 14.22 -24.61
CA THR A 24 9.76 15.24 -25.18
C THR A 24 11.21 14.79 -25.33
N ALA A 25 11.50 13.49 -25.34
CA ALA A 25 12.88 13.00 -25.51
C ALA A 25 13.39 13.19 -26.95
N LEU A 26 14.22 14.21 -27.11
CA LEU A 26 14.90 14.69 -28.32
C LEU A 26 15.92 13.66 -28.85
N SER A 27 15.87 13.37 -30.14
CA SER A 27 16.80 12.50 -30.88
C SER A 27 18.22 13.10 -30.93
N LEU A 28 19.23 12.34 -30.50
CA LEU A 28 20.65 12.69 -30.66
C LEU A 28 21.06 12.61 -32.15
N PRO A 29 21.80 13.58 -32.71
CA PRO A 29 22.22 13.54 -34.12
C PRO A 29 23.29 12.46 -34.39
N ASN A 30 23.16 11.80 -35.55
CA ASN A 30 23.95 10.63 -36.00
C ASN A 30 25.48 10.81 -36.02
N CYS A 31 25.97 12.05 -36.01
CA CYS A 31 27.40 12.35 -35.98
C CYS A 31 28.07 12.03 -34.63
N ALA A 32 27.32 12.08 -33.51
CA ALA A 32 27.84 11.65 -32.22
C ALA A 32 28.13 10.14 -32.20
N VAL A 33 27.23 9.33 -32.78
CA VAL A 33 27.33 7.86 -32.78
C VAL A 33 28.57 7.33 -33.51
N LEU A 34 29.05 8.04 -34.56
CA LEU A 34 30.23 7.64 -35.34
C LEU A 34 31.57 7.92 -34.64
N CYS A 35 31.65 8.91 -33.75
CA CYS A 35 32.83 9.09 -32.89
C CYS A 35 32.86 8.10 -31.71
N PHE A 36 31.69 7.60 -31.31
CA PHE A 36 31.52 6.75 -30.12
C PHE A 36 31.96 5.29 -30.34
N SER A 37 31.92 4.77 -31.58
CA SER A 37 32.22 3.34 -31.83
C SER A 37 33.71 3.01 -31.90
N SER A 38 34.58 4.01 -32.06
CA SER A 38 36.03 3.81 -32.28
C SER A 38 36.89 3.91 -31.02
N THR A 39 36.33 4.32 -29.88
CA THR A 39 37.11 4.63 -28.67
C THR A 39 36.50 3.94 -27.46
N ILE A 40 36.79 2.65 -27.27
CA ILE A 40 36.34 1.90 -26.10
C ILE A 40 37.53 1.59 -25.19
N GLN A 41 37.23 1.58 -23.88
CA GLN A 41 37.75 0.70 -22.82
C GLN A 41 38.59 1.38 -21.71
N ASN A 42 38.02 2.35 -20.96
CA ASN A 42 38.41 2.62 -19.57
C ASN A 42 37.52 3.68 -18.88
N SER A 43 37.63 3.77 -17.54
CA SER A 43 37.03 4.77 -16.63
C SER A 43 37.15 6.25 -17.08
N THR A 44 38.05 6.54 -18.02
CA THR A 44 38.15 7.81 -18.74
C THR A 44 36.92 8.13 -19.61
N CYS A 45 36.13 7.13 -20.01
CA CYS A 45 34.95 7.30 -20.88
C CYS A 45 33.88 8.22 -20.29
N THR A 46 33.64 8.20 -18.99
CA THR A 46 32.58 9.00 -18.34
C THR A 46 32.95 10.50 -18.37
N ALA A 47 34.23 10.81 -18.14
CA ALA A 47 34.76 12.16 -18.25
C ALA A 47 34.80 12.63 -19.72
N THR A 48 35.18 11.76 -20.65
CA THR A 48 35.14 12.05 -22.08
C THR A 48 33.71 12.27 -22.57
N MET A 49 32.73 11.47 -22.14
CA MET A 49 31.31 11.67 -22.45
C MET A 49 30.78 12.98 -21.88
N ASN A 50 31.18 13.37 -20.66
CA ASN A 50 30.79 14.66 -20.09
C ASN A 50 31.32 15.82 -20.95
N ILE A 51 32.61 15.79 -21.30
CA ILE A 51 33.22 16.81 -22.14
C ILE A 51 32.57 16.83 -23.52
N SER A 52 32.39 15.68 -24.18
CA SER A 52 31.75 15.57 -25.50
C SER A 52 30.29 16.04 -25.48
N ALA A 53 29.51 15.67 -24.46
CA ALA A 53 28.13 16.12 -24.30
C ALA A 53 28.05 17.64 -24.09
N THR A 54 28.96 18.20 -23.28
CA THR A 54 29.04 19.64 -23.03
C THR A 54 29.48 20.41 -24.29
N VAL A 55 30.43 19.87 -25.04
CA VAL A 55 30.91 20.43 -26.33
C VAL A 55 29.84 20.36 -27.42
N CYS A 56 29.04 19.28 -27.44
CA CYS A 56 27.89 19.16 -28.35
C CYS A 56 26.66 19.95 -27.90
N GLY A 57 26.73 20.70 -26.79
CA GLY A 57 25.62 21.49 -26.27
C GLY A 57 24.43 20.66 -25.80
N ALA A 58 24.65 19.39 -25.45
CA ALA A 58 23.58 18.55 -24.91
C ALA A 58 23.09 19.14 -23.57
N PRO A 59 21.78 19.32 -23.36
CA PRO A 59 21.27 19.87 -22.11
C PRO A 59 21.58 18.92 -20.95
N VAL A 60 22.08 19.47 -19.83
CA VAL A 60 22.25 18.70 -18.59
C VAL A 60 20.86 18.39 -18.02
N ARG A 61 20.50 17.11 -17.98
CA ARG A 61 19.19 16.68 -17.50
C ARG A 61 19.28 16.33 -16.02
N ASP A 62 18.44 16.96 -15.21
CA ASP A 62 18.31 16.68 -13.77
C ASP A 62 16.84 16.57 -13.38
N ARG A 63 16.41 15.37 -12.98
CA ARG A 63 15.07 15.08 -12.47
C ARG A 63 15.08 14.63 -10.99
N SER A 64 16.21 14.78 -10.28
CA SER A 64 16.35 14.29 -8.91
C SER A 64 15.35 14.93 -7.94
N LYS A 65 15.05 16.23 -8.12
CA LYS A 65 14.04 16.95 -7.32
C LYS A 65 12.63 16.41 -7.50
N SER A 66 12.28 15.99 -8.72
CA SER A 66 10.97 15.39 -9.00
C SER A 66 10.84 14.04 -8.30
N PHE A 67 11.90 13.22 -8.30
CA PHE A 67 11.95 11.95 -7.56
C PHE A 67 11.79 12.15 -6.04
N ASP A 68 12.49 13.13 -5.46
CA ASP A 68 12.37 13.46 -4.04
C ASP A 68 10.95 13.93 -3.69
N ALA A 69 10.37 14.80 -4.51
CA ALA A 69 9.01 15.30 -4.30
C ALA A 69 7.98 14.16 -4.32
N ILE A 70 8.06 13.26 -5.31
CA ILE A 70 7.17 12.09 -5.41
C ILE A 70 7.34 11.19 -4.19
N THR A 71 8.58 10.90 -3.80
CA THR A 71 8.89 10.06 -2.62
C THR A 71 8.30 10.63 -1.33
N ILE A 72 8.42 11.95 -1.11
CA ILE A 72 7.87 12.63 0.06
C ILE A 72 6.34 12.63 0.04
N ILE A 73 5.71 12.93 -1.10
CA ILE A 73 4.25 12.98 -1.24
C ILE A 73 3.63 11.60 -0.97
N PHE A 74 4.12 10.55 -1.64
CA PHE A 74 3.59 9.20 -1.46
C PHE A 74 3.97 8.60 -0.10
N GLY A 75 5.18 8.90 0.39
CA GLY A 75 5.61 8.53 1.73
C GLY A 75 4.72 9.12 2.82
N SER A 76 4.44 10.42 2.76
CA SER A 76 3.55 11.09 3.72
C SER A 76 2.11 10.60 3.63
N LEU A 77 1.60 10.33 2.42
CA LEU A 77 0.27 9.78 2.23
C LEU A 77 0.13 8.38 2.85
N SER A 78 1.13 7.52 2.67
CA SER A 78 1.17 6.19 3.31
C SER A 78 1.19 6.29 4.84
N LEU A 79 1.94 7.25 5.38
CA LEU A 79 2.02 7.49 6.83
C LEU A 79 0.67 7.90 7.40
N VAL A 80 -0.05 8.82 6.74
CA VAL A 80 -1.40 9.23 7.15
C VAL A 80 -2.35 8.05 7.16
N ALA A 81 -2.31 7.18 6.15
CA ALA A 81 -3.16 5.99 6.08
C ALA A 81 -2.87 5.00 7.24
N VAL A 82 -1.60 4.84 7.61
CA VAL A 82 -1.20 3.99 8.75
C VAL A 82 -1.62 4.61 10.08
N ILE A 83 -1.45 5.91 10.28
CA ILE A 83 -1.91 6.61 11.50
C ILE A 83 -3.42 6.44 11.66
N LEU A 84 -4.20 6.66 10.60
CA LEU A 84 -5.64 6.43 10.60
C LEU A 84 -5.98 4.98 10.96
N ARG A 85 -5.20 4.00 10.46
CA ARG A 85 -5.35 2.59 10.82
C ARG A 85 -5.04 2.33 12.31
N VAL A 86 -4.01 2.92 12.88
CA VAL A 86 -3.68 2.72 14.30
C VAL A 86 -4.76 3.31 15.19
N ILE A 87 -5.17 4.55 14.92
CA ILE A 87 -6.30 5.20 15.61
C ILE A 87 -7.56 4.33 15.48
N SER A 88 -7.81 3.78 14.29
CA SER A 88 -8.97 2.93 14.06
C SER A 88 -9.06 1.71 14.95
N ARG A 89 -7.91 1.09 15.22
CA ARG A 89 -7.85 -0.15 15.99
C ARG A 89 -7.84 0.11 17.48
N HIS A 90 -7.20 1.19 17.90
CA HIS A 90 -7.15 1.59 19.30
C HIS A 90 -8.54 1.95 19.85
N TRP A 91 -9.38 2.61 19.06
CA TRP A 91 -10.69 3.09 19.53
C TRP A 91 -11.80 2.03 19.54
N PHE A 92 -11.67 0.92 18.78
CA PHE A 92 -12.79 0.01 18.51
C PHE A 92 -12.64 -1.42 19.04
N ASN A 93 -11.63 -1.72 19.87
CA ASN A 93 -11.49 -2.95 20.68
C ASN A 93 -12.07 -4.26 20.06
N PHE A 94 -11.68 -4.61 18.83
CA PHE A 94 -12.08 -5.89 18.22
C PHE A 94 -11.38 -7.08 18.90
N SER A 95 -12.08 -8.17 19.21
CA SER A 95 -11.48 -9.39 19.79
C SER A 95 -10.75 -10.25 18.73
N LEU A 96 -9.81 -11.07 19.18
CA LEU A 96 -8.91 -11.89 18.36
C LEU A 96 -9.53 -13.27 18.04
N GLY A 97 -9.28 -13.75 16.82
CA GLY A 97 -9.52 -15.13 16.39
C GLY A 97 -8.22 -15.95 16.42
N LEU A 98 -8.36 -17.27 16.57
CA LEU A 98 -7.27 -18.23 16.84
C LEU A 98 -6.20 -18.38 15.73
N ASP A 99 -6.34 -17.73 14.58
CA ASP A 99 -5.41 -17.82 13.42
C ASP A 99 -4.08 -17.03 13.61
N ASP A 100 -3.90 -16.28 14.70
CA ASP A 100 -2.72 -15.42 14.95
C ASP A 100 -1.49 -16.18 15.52
N VAL A 101 -1.60 -17.47 15.87
CA VAL A 101 -0.52 -18.28 16.51
C VAL A 101 0.59 -18.69 15.53
N PHE A 102 0.28 -18.97 14.26
CA PHE A 102 1.28 -19.45 13.29
C PHE A 102 2.19 -18.36 12.74
N ILE A 103 1.71 -17.12 12.64
CA ILE A 103 2.53 -15.95 12.25
C ILE A 103 3.28 -15.39 13.46
N VAL A 104 2.75 -15.61 14.66
CA VAL A 104 3.43 -15.31 15.94
C VAL A 104 4.72 -16.11 16.07
N GLY A 105 4.79 -17.38 15.66
CA GLY A 105 6.03 -18.17 15.74
C GLY A 105 7.25 -17.59 14.98
N ILE A 106 7.02 -16.92 13.83
CA ILE A 106 8.11 -16.37 13.00
C ILE A 106 8.48 -14.93 13.41
N VAL A 107 7.57 -14.18 14.05
CA VAL A 107 7.76 -12.76 14.40
C VAL A 107 7.98 -12.53 15.91
N VAL A 108 7.51 -13.42 16.79
CA VAL A 108 7.58 -13.29 18.27
C VAL A 108 8.86 -13.85 18.87
N GLY A 109 9.78 -14.42 18.07
CA GLY A 109 11.15 -14.68 18.53
C GLY A 109 11.89 -13.45 19.06
N LEU A 110 11.37 -12.23 18.85
CA LEU A 110 12.01 -10.99 19.30
C LEU A 110 11.19 -10.12 20.28
N PHE A 111 9.87 -10.28 20.46
CA PHE A 111 9.11 -9.39 21.36
C PHE A 111 7.86 -10.05 21.97
N PRO A 112 7.78 -10.21 23.31
CA PRO A 112 6.63 -10.85 23.95
C PRO A 112 5.42 -9.91 24.07
N ASN A 113 4.30 -10.38 23.49
CA ASN A 113 2.94 -10.45 24.07
C ASN A 113 2.51 -9.23 24.90
N GLU A 114 2.35 -8.04 24.33
CA GLU A 114 1.04 -7.40 24.04
C GLU A 114 1.16 -6.48 22.78
N CYS A 115 2.35 -6.40 22.19
CA CYS A 115 2.72 -5.48 21.12
C CYS A 115 2.27 -5.95 19.70
N SER A 116 1.85 -7.20 19.54
CA SER A 116 1.56 -7.83 18.23
C SER A 116 0.35 -7.20 17.48
N ARG A 117 -0.62 -6.60 18.18
CA ARG A 117 -1.82 -5.97 17.55
C ARG A 117 -1.50 -4.70 16.78
N ILE A 118 -0.52 -3.93 17.26
CA ILE A 118 -0.11 -2.64 16.68
C ILE A 118 1.04 -2.85 15.70
N MET A 119 1.97 -3.76 16.02
CA MET A 119 3.29 -3.85 15.39
C MET A 119 3.30 -4.32 13.92
N LYS A 120 2.30 -5.08 13.44
CA LYS A 120 2.29 -5.58 12.04
C LYS A 120 2.27 -4.45 10.98
N PRO A 121 1.30 -3.50 10.97
CA PRO A 121 1.32 -2.36 10.03
C PRO A 121 2.41 -1.32 10.33
N THR A 122 2.85 -1.15 11.58
CA THR A 122 3.91 -0.20 11.92
C THR A 122 5.28 -0.67 11.45
N ILE A 123 5.59 -1.98 11.49
CA ILE A 123 6.84 -2.51 10.92
C ILE A 123 6.90 -2.21 9.41
N PHE A 124 5.81 -2.44 8.66
CA PHE A 124 5.76 -2.10 7.23
C PHE A 124 5.98 -0.60 6.97
N GLN A 125 5.42 0.27 7.83
CA GLN A 125 5.64 1.70 7.72
C GLN A 125 7.07 2.13 8.06
N LEU A 126 7.69 1.50 9.06
CA LEU A 126 9.09 1.74 9.40
C LEU A 126 10.00 1.36 8.24
N LEU A 127 9.76 0.20 7.62
CA LEU A 127 10.49 -0.24 6.43
C LEU A 127 10.28 0.72 5.24
N ASN A 128 9.05 1.18 5.00
CA ASN A 128 8.78 2.17 3.94
C ASN A 128 9.47 3.51 4.23
N PHE A 129 9.50 3.97 5.49
CA PHE A 129 10.20 5.18 5.87
C PHE A 129 11.73 5.04 5.68
N SER A 130 12.29 3.88 6.00
CA SER A 130 13.69 3.56 5.69
C SER A 130 13.97 3.64 4.18
N ILE A 131 13.07 3.11 3.33
CA ILE A 131 13.22 3.22 1.87
C ILE A 131 13.14 4.67 1.40
N CYS A 132 12.17 5.45 1.90
CA CYS A 132 12.09 6.87 1.57
C CYS A 132 13.38 7.63 1.92
N ALA A 133 13.97 7.32 3.09
CA ALA A 133 15.23 7.91 3.51
C ALA A 133 16.39 7.49 2.59
N ILE A 134 16.47 6.21 2.19
CA ILE A 134 17.50 5.72 1.26
C ILE A 134 17.30 6.35 -0.13
N ASN A 135 16.07 6.52 -0.60
CA ASN A 135 15.78 7.17 -1.88
C ASN A 135 16.27 8.62 -1.92
N ILE A 136 16.03 9.40 -0.86
CA ILE A 136 16.42 10.81 -0.80
C ILE A 136 17.94 10.94 -0.54
N TYR A 137 18.42 10.37 0.56
CA TYR A 137 19.81 10.56 1.01
C TYR A 137 20.81 9.61 0.34
N GLY A 138 20.35 8.46 -0.16
CA GLY A 138 21.19 7.47 -0.83
C GLY A 138 21.15 7.58 -2.35
N LEU A 139 19.96 7.65 -2.96
CA LEU A 139 19.85 7.70 -4.43
C LEU A 139 19.97 9.14 -4.96
N SER A 140 19.00 10.01 -4.64
CA SER A 140 18.95 11.38 -5.18
C SER A 140 20.22 12.17 -4.85
N ALA A 141 20.70 12.10 -3.61
CA ALA A 141 21.92 12.79 -3.19
C ALA A 141 23.20 12.32 -3.91
N ASN A 142 23.24 11.07 -4.41
CA ASN A 142 24.37 10.53 -5.17
C ASN A 142 24.14 10.56 -6.70
N GLY A 143 23.17 11.34 -7.18
CA GLY A 143 22.99 11.63 -8.61
C GLY A 143 21.93 10.80 -9.33
N PHE A 144 21.04 10.10 -8.62
CA PHE A 144 19.91 9.40 -9.26
C PHE A 144 18.99 10.37 -10.03
N GLY A 145 18.61 10.03 -11.26
CA GLY A 145 17.84 10.93 -12.12
C GLY A 145 18.67 12.03 -12.80
N ARG A 146 20.00 11.90 -12.78
CA ARG A 146 20.94 12.70 -13.58
C ARG A 146 21.69 11.81 -14.55
N ASP A 147 22.19 12.43 -15.60
CA ASP A 147 23.06 11.75 -16.55
C ASP A 147 24.34 11.25 -15.87
N VAL A 148 24.65 9.96 -16.02
CA VAL A 148 25.77 9.30 -15.30
C VAL A 148 27.12 9.99 -15.49
N TRP A 149 27.36 10.60 -16.66
CA TRP A 149 28.59 11.35 -16.96
C TRP A 149 28.75 12.67 -16.19
N THR A 150 27.68 13.18 -15.59
CA THR A 150 27.72 14.39 -14.76
C THR A 150 28.03 14.09 -13.28
N VAL A 151 28.06 12.81 -12.91
CA VAL A 151 28.16 12.35 -11.53
C VAL A 151 29.62 11.95 -11.21
N PRO A 152 30.17 12.36 -10.05
CA PRO A 152 31.50 11.92 -9.61
C PRO A 152 31.58 10.41 -9.44
N PHE A 153 32.71 9.80 -9.81
CA PHE A 153 32.93 8.34 -9.75
C PHE A 153 32.58 7.69 -8.41
N GLN A 154 32.92 8.30 -7.28
CA GLN A 154 32.57 7.77 -5.96
C GLN A 154 31.04 7.75 -5.72
N GLN A 155 30.33 8.75 -6.24
CA GLN A 155 28.86 8.82 -6.14
C GLN A 155 28.19 7.79 -7.05
N ILE A 156 28.80 7.43 -8.20
CA ILE A 156 28.31 6.36 -9.08
C ILE A 156 28.27 5.02 -8.33
N THR A 157 29.35 4.64 -7.65
CA THR A 157 29.35 3.43 -6.82
C THR A 157 28.28 3.48 -5.73
N ASN A 158 28.12 4.64 -5.07
CA ASN A 158 27.12 4.80 -4.01
C ASN A 158 25.70 4.67 -4.54
N VAL A 159 25.34 5.34 -5.65
CA VAL A 159 23.98 5.29 -6.19
C VAL A 159 23.61 3.87 -6.62
N ILE A 160 24.53 3.13 -7.25
CA ILE A 160 24.31 1.73 -7.65
C ILE A 160 24.15 0.84 -6.41
N ARG A 161 24.99 1.06 -5.38
CA ARG A 161 24.92 0.31 -4.12
C ARG A 161 23.61 0.56 -3.37
N TYR A 162 23.14 1.80 -3.29
CA TYR A 162 21.84 2.08 -2.66
C TYR A 162 20.67 1.55 -3.52
N SER A 163 20.78 1.62 -4.84
CA SER A 163 19.78 1.05 -5.76
C SER A 163 19.65 -0.46 -5.56
N TYR A 164 20.75 -1.18 -5.35
CA TYR A 164 20.75 -2.59 -4.98
C TYR A 164 19.95 -2.85 -3.69
N VAL A 165 20.23 -2.08 -2.62
CA VAL A 165 19.54 -2.25 -1.33
C VAL A 165 18.05 -1.99 -1.46
N VAL A 166 17.65 -0.91 -2.14
CA VAL A 166 16.24 -0.57 -2.38
C VAL A 166 15.54 -1.64 -3.20
N GLN A 167 16.22 -2.18 -4.22
CA GLN A 167 15.71 -3.27 -5.04
C GLN A 167 15.42 -4.52 -4.18
N VAL A 168 16.38 -4.99 -3.39
CA VAL A 168 16.19 -6.16 -2.51
C VAL A 168 15.04 -5.93 -1.53
N MET A 169 14.96 -4.74 -0.93
CA MET A 169 13.86 -4.39 -0.03
C MET A 169 12.50 -4.39 -0.72
N TYR A 170 12.42 -3.90 -1.96
CA TYR A 170 11.20 -3.91 -2.77
C TYR A 170 10.71 -5.35 -3.01
N PHE A 171 11.59 -6.25 -3.47
CA PHE A 171 11.25 -7.67 -3.70
C PHE A 171 10.77 -8.38 -2.42
N ALA A 172 11.25 -7.96 -1.24
CA ALA A 172 10.79 -8.49 0.04
C ALA A 172 9.46 -7.89 0.51
N LEU A 173 9.22 -6.60 0.28
CA LEU A 173 8.04 -5.89 0.81
C LEU A 173 6.76 -6.16 0.03
N ILE A 174 6.82 -6.21 -1.30
CA ILE A 174 5.65 -6.47 -2.15
C ILE A 174 4.90 -7.76 -1.75
N PRO A 175 5.54 -8.94 -1.60
CA PRO A 175 4.82 -10.15 -1.23
C PRO A 175 4.25 -10.04 0.20
N LEU A 176 4.93 -9.35 1.11
CA LEU A 176 4.41 -9.13 2.48
C LEU A 176 3.15 -8.26 2.50
N ILE A 177 3.09 -7.22 1.65
CA ILE A 177 1.88 -6.40 1.46
C ILE A 177 0.73 -7.27 0.96
N LYS A 178 0.96 -8.13 -0.04
CA LYS A 178 -0.05 -9.05 -0.58
C LYS A 178 -0.54 -10.04 0.46
N ILE A 179 0.37 -10.61 1.25
CA ILE A 179 0.03 -11.52 2.37
C ILE A 179 -0.87 -10.79 3.38
N SER A 180 -0.56 -9.54 3.74
CA SER A 180 -1.40 -8.76 4.65
C SER A 180 -2.84 -8.60 4.14
N ILE A 181 -3.03 -8.38 2.83
CA ILE A 181 -4.34 -8.29 2.18
C ILE A 181 -5.04 -9.67 2.17
N LEU A 182 -4.32 -10.75 1.83
CA LEU A 182 -4.86 -12.11 1.81
C LEU A 182 -5.30 -12.57 3.21
N LEU A 183 -4.54 -12.24 4.25
CA LEU A 183 -4.92 -12.51 5.65
C LEU A 183 -6.20 -11.75 6.03
N PHE A 184 -6.41 -10.55 5.49
CA PHE A 184 -7.68 -9.87 5.65
C PHE A 184 -8.83 -10.60 4.93
N TYR A 185 -8.60 -11.18 3.75
CA TYR A 185 -9.61 -11.99 3.06
C TYR A 185 -10.03 -13.22 3.86
N LEU A 186 -9.10 -13.89 4.55
CA LEU A 186 -9.43 -15.01 5.45
C LEU A 186 -10.35 -14.60 6.60
N ARG A 187 -10.24 -13.36 7.09
CA ARG A 187 -11.13 -12.82 8.13
C ARG A 187 -12.50 -12.41 7.58
N LEU A 188 -12.56 -12.01 6.31
CA LEU A 188 -13.78 -11.55 5.66
C LEU A 188 -14.66 -12.72 5.20
N PHE A 189 -14.06 -13.77 4.64
CA PHE A 189 -14.77 -14.90 4.09
C PHE A 189 -14.70 -16.10 5.03
N VAL A 190 -15.87 -16.50 5.56
CA VAL A 190 -16.00 -17.68 6.43
C VAL A 190 -16.05 -18.98 5.62
N GLU A 191 -16.34 -18.90 4.32
CA GLU A 191 -16.54 -20.06 3.45
C GLU A 191 -15.25 -20.89 3.24
N PRO A 192 -15.30 -22.22 3.43
CA PRO A 192 -14.11 -23.07 3.43
C PRO A 192 -13.40 -23.11 2.07
N THR A 193 -14.16 -23.09 0.96
CA THR A 193 -13.59 -23.13 -0.40
C THR A 193 -12.73 -21.90 -0.68
N ILE A 194 -13.23 -20.70 -0.34
CA ILE A 194 -12.49 -19.45 -0.52
C ILE A 194 -11.29 -19.40 0.42
N ARG A 195 -11.44 -19.84 1.67
CA ARG A 195 -10.31 -19.90 2.61
C ARG A 195 -9.20 -20.82 2.09
N LYS A 196 -9.54 -21.98 1.52
CA LYS A 196 -8.56 -22.88 0.89
C LYS A 196 -7.83 -22.19 -0.27
N LEU A 197 -8.55 -21.52 -1.17
CA LEU A 197 -7.93 -20.78 -2.27
C LEU A 197 -7.02 -19.65 -1.79
N VAL A 198 -7.42 -18.92 -0.75
CA VAL A 198 -6.61 -17.85 -0.15
C VAL A 198 -5.34 -18.42 0.50
N TYR A 199 -5.42 -19.52 1.26
CA TYR A 199 -4.24 -20.20 1.81
C TYR A 199 -3.27 -20.66 0.72
N MET A 200 -3.79 -21.27 -0.36
CA MET A 200 -2.95 -21.66 -1.51
C MET A 200 -2.26 -20.44 -2.14
N THR A 201 -2.96 -19.31 -2.25
CA THR A 201 -2.41 -18.07 -2.79
C THR A 201 -1.33 -17.49 -1.87
N ILE A 202 -1.50 -17.56 -0.54
CA ILE A 202 -0.49 -17.13 0.43
C ILE A 202 0.78 -17.97 0.27
N ILE A 203 0.65 -19.30 0.23
CA ILE A 203 1.79 -20.21 0.08
C ILE A 203 2.53 -19.94 -1.23
N ALA A 204 1.80 -19.84 -2.35
CA ALA A 204 2.37 -19.53 -3.65
C ALA A 204 3.13 -18.18 -3.64
N ASN A 205 2.54 -17.15 -3.04
CA ASN A 205 3.15 -15.82 -2.96
C ASN A 205 4.40 -15.79 -2.07
N VAL A 206 4.42 -16.56 -0.96
CA VAL A 206 5.63 -16.72 -0.13
C VAL A 206 6.73 -17.42 -0.91
N VAL A 207 6.42 -18.52 -1.60
CA VAL A 207 7.39 -19.29 -2.39
C VAL A 207 7.99 -18.43 -3.49
N VAL A 208 7.16 -17.77 -4.29
CA VAL A 208 7.60 -16.86 -5.34
C VAL A 208 8.45 -15.72 -4.76
N GLY A 209 7.98 -15.06 -3.69
CA GLY A 209 8.71 -13.97 -3.05
C GLY A 209 10.10 -14.39 -2.56
N VAL A 210 10.22 -15.53 -1.88
CA VAL A 210 11.51 -16.04 -1.38
C VAL A 210 12.45 -16.37 -2.54
N ILE A 211 11.97 -17.02 -3.60
CA ILE A 211 12.79 -17.33 -4.78
C ILE A 211 13.36 -16.05 -5.39
N TYR A 212 12.52 -15.04 -5.63
CA TYR A 212 12.96 -13.79 -6.25
C TYR A 212 13.87 -12.95 -5.35
N VAL A 213 13.67 -12.95 -4.03
CA VAL A 213 14.60 -12.31 -3.08
C VAL A 213 15.98 -12.99 -3.15
N ILE A 214 16.04 -14.33 -3.14
CA ILE A 214 17.31 -15.06 -3.25
C ILE A 214 17.98 -14.77 -4.60
N LEU A 215 17.23 -14.82 -5.71
CA LEU A 215 17.75 -14.50 -7.04
C LEU A 215 18.30 -13.07 -7.11
N ASN A 216 17.62 -12.10 -6.51
CA ASN A 216 18.04 -10.71 -6.51
C ASN A 216 19.26 -10.46 -5.62
N VAL A 217 19.35 -11.11 -4.45
CA VAL A 217 20.53 -11.01 -3.57
C VAL A 217 21.77 -11.65 -4.21
N PHE A 218 21.59 -12.76 -4.93
CA PHE A 218 22.69 -13.47 -5.59
C PHE A 218 22.73 -13.23 -7.10
N GLN A 219 22.30 -12.06 -7.56
CA GLN A 219 22.24 -11.74 -8.98
C GLN A 219 23.62 -11.54 -9.63
N CYS A 220 24.67 -11.34 -8.84
CA CYS A 220 26.05 -11.20 -9.33
C CYS A 220 27.02 -12.06 -8.53
N TRP A 221 28.09 -12.51 -9.20
CA TRP A 221 29.18 -13.26 -8.59
C TRP A 221 30.54 -12.62 -8.92
N PRO A 222 31.27 -12.09 -7.92
CA PRO A 222 30.87 -11.87 -6.51
C PRO A 222 29.74 -10.83 -6.37
N ILE A 223 29.02 -10.79 -5.23
CA ILE A 223 27.92 -9.83 -4.99
C ILE A 223 28.41 -8.38 -5.17
N SER A 224 29.65 -8.10 -4.77
CA SER A 224 30.26 -6.78 -4.94
C SER A 224 30.36 -6.31 -6.39
N TYR A 225 30.37 -7.26 -7.33
CA TYR A 225 30.43 -6.96 -8.75
C TYR A 225 29.25 -6.09 -9.22
N TYR A 226 28.07 -6.19 -8.58
CA TYR A 226 26.92 -5.37 -8.96
C TYR A 226 27.19 -3.85 -8.90
N TRP A 227 27.98 -3.40 -7.92
CA TRP A 227 28.31 -1.97 -7.75
C TRP A 227 29.72 -1.60 -8.18
N THR A 228 30.53 -2.57 -8.63
CA THR A 228 31.87 -2.32 -9.20
C THR A 228 31.94 -2.57 -10.69
N GLU A 229 30.93 -3.18 -11.32
CA GLU A 229 30.92 -3.47 -12.77
C GLU A 229 31.09 -2.21 -13.63
N TRP A 230 30.62 -1.06 -13.17
CA TRP A 230 30.63 0.18 -13.94
C TRP A 230 32.04 0.71 -14.25
N ASP A 231 33.07 0.36 -13.48
CA ASP A 231 34.45 0.81 -13.70
C ASP A 231 35.20 -0.01 -14.75
N GLY A 232 34.72 -1.21 -15.08
CA GLY A 232 35.34 -2.13 -16.03
C GLY A 232 36.70 -2.71 -15.58
N GLU A 233 37.14 -2.43 -14.36
CA GLU A 233 38.40 -2.91 -13.79
C GLU A 233 38.21 -4.23 -13.04
N HIS A 234 37.00 -4.48 -12.55
CA HIS A 234 36.65 -5.68 -11.82
C HIS A 234 36.17 -6.80 -12.74
N VAL A 235 36.45 -8.06 -12.36
CA VAL A 235 35.99 -9.24 -13.10
C VAL A 235 34.87 -9.91 -12.33
N GLY A 236 33.75 -10.16 -13.01
CA GLY A 236 32.61 -10.87 -12.44
C GLY A 236 31.55 -11.15 -13.49
N ARG A 237 30.45 -11.76 -13.06
CA ARG A 237 29.29 -12.02 -13.91
C ARG A 237 28.01 -11.72 -13.17
N CYS A 238 27.06 -11.11 -13.86
CA CYS A 238 25.70 -10.92 -13.38
C CYS A 238 24.71 -11.69 -14.26
N ILE A 239 23.64 -12.21 -13.66
CA ILE A 239 22.48 -12.67 -14.40
C ILE A 239 21.69 -11.46 -14.91
N ASN A 240 20.85 -11.66 -15.93
CA ASN A 240 20.11 -10.56 -16.55
C ASN A 240 19.08 -9.96 -15.57
N VAL A 241 19.43 -8.83 -14.95
CA VAL A 241 18.62 -8.16 -13.92
C VAL A 241 17.28 -7.70 -14.49
N VAL A 242 17.26 -7.19 -15.72
CA VAL A 242 16.01 -6.75 -16.40
C VAL A 242 15.05 -7.93 -16.58
N ALA A 243 15.55 -9.11 -16.94
CA ALA A 243 14.73 -10.31 -17.07
C ALA A 243 14.14 -10.78 -15.72
N ILE A 244 14.91 -10.67 -14.63
CA ILE A 244 14.42 -10.99 -13.28
C ILE A 244 13.28 -10.03 -12.91
N VAL A 245 13.48 -8.74 -13.09
CA VAL A 245 12.49 -7.72 -12.75
C VAL A 245 11.22 -7.87 -13.61
N ASN A 246 11.36 -8.02 -14.93
CA ASN A 246 10.22 -8.20 -15.83
C ASN A 246 9.40 -9.47 -15.53
N SER A 247 10.08 -10.59 -15.27
CA SER A 247 9.39 -11.83 -14.91
C SER A 247 8.66 -11.71 -13.58
N TYR A 248 9.29 -11.10 -12.57
CA TYR A 248 8.67 -10.85 -11.28
C TYR A 248 7.46 -9.92 -11.38
N SER A 249 7.59 -8.78 -12.06
CA SER A 249 6.50 -7.83 -12.26
C SER A 249 5.30 -8.48 -12.98
N GLY A 250 5.54 -9.31 -13.99
CA GLY A 250 4.49 -10.08 -14.66
C GLY A 250 3.74 -11.03 -13.73
N ILE A 251 4.47 -11.82 -12.92
CA ILE A 251 3.87 -12.73 -11.94
C ILE A 251 3.11 -11.94 -10.86
N SER A 252 3.69 -10.84 -10.39
CA SER A 252 3.12 -9.95 -9.39
C SER A 252 1.73 -9.45 -9.83
N ILE A 253 1.63 -8.91 -11.05
CA ILE A 253 0.36 -8.44 -11.63
C ILE A 253 -0.66 -9.57 -11.75
N GLY A 254 -0.22 -10.77 -12.17
CA GLY A 254 -1.08 -11.95 -12.25
C GLY A 254 -1.71 -12.30 -10.90
N VAL A 255 -0.92 -12.24 -9.82
CA VAL A 255 -1.40 -12.44 -8.44
C VAL A 255 -2.38 -11.33 -8.03
N ASP A 256 -2.16 -10.09 -8.43
CA ASP A 256 -3.07 -8.98 -8.09
C ASP A 256 -4.44 -9.12 -8.77
N ILE A 257 -4.45 -9.48 -10.06
CA ILE A 257 -5.69 -9.78 -10.80
C ILE A 257 -6.42 -10.95 -10.15
N TRP A 258 -5.70 -12.02 -9.77
CA TRP A 258 -6.29 -13.15 -9.07
C TRP A 258 -6.90 -12.74 -7.72
N MET A 259 -6.19 -11.91 -6.96
CA MET A 259 -6.66 -11.36 -5.69
C MET A 259 -7.92 -10.50 -5.86
N LEU A 260 -8.08 -9.79 -6.99
CA LEU A 260 -9.32 -9.08 -7.31
C LEU A 260 -10.47 -10.04 -7.67
N ILE A 261 -10.21 -11.09 -8.43
CA ILE A 261 -11.25 -12.06 -8.86
C ILE A 261 -11.86 -12.79 -7.66
N LEU A 262 -11.04 -13.17 -6.68
CA LEU A 262 -11.46 -13.93 -5.49
C LEU A 262 -12.70 -13.34 -4.78
N PRO A 263 -12.69 -12.09 -4.30
CA PRO A 263 -13.87 -11.48 -3.69
C PRO A 263 -15.00 -11.17 -4.70
N ALA A 264 -14.70 -10.98 -5.99
CA ALA A 264 -15.66 -10.43 -6.96
C ALA A 264 -16.74 -11.45 -7.28
N THR A 265 -16.29 -12.70 -7.47
CA THR A 265 -17.14 -13.86 -7.77
C THR A 265 -18.22 -14.07 -6.70
N ARG A 266 -17.91 -13.77 -5.43
CA ARG A 266 -18.83 -13.95 -4.30
C ARG A 266 -19.76 -12.76 -4.12
N VAL A 267 -19.24 -11.55 -4.29
CA VAL A 267 -20.01 -10.31 -4.14
C VAL A 267 -21.10 -10.20 -5.20
N ALA A 268 -20.83 -10.69 -6.41
CA ALA A 268 -21.82 -10.74 -7.48
C ALA A 268 -23.01 -11.66 -7.16
N ARG A 269 -22.84 -12.66 -6.28
CA ARG A 269 -23.86 -13.67 -5.98
C ARG A 269 -24.63 -13.43 -4.67
N LEU A 270 -24.27 -12.42 -3.89
CA LEU A 270 -24.79 -12.25 -2.52
C LEU A 270 -25.64 -10.98 -2.38
N ASN A 271 -26.92 -11.15 -2.01
CA ASN A 271 -27.88 -10.07 -1.72
C ASN A 271 -27.54 -9.34 -0.41
N MET A 272 -26.41 -8.61 -0.41
CA MET A 272 -25.95 -7.81 0.72
C MET A 272 -26.68 -6.46 0.78
N GLN A 273 -26.96 -6.00 2.01
CA GLN A 273 -27.46 -4.65 2.27
C GLN A 273 -26.54 -3.60 1.62
N TRP A 274 -27.12 -2.56 1.02
CA TRP A 274 -26.42 -1.52 0.23
C TRP A 274 -25.17 -0.94 0.92
N LYS A 275 -25.19 -0.80 2.26
CA LYS A 275 -24.04 -0.29 3.04
C LYS A 275 -22.80 -1.21 2.94
N LYS A 276 -22.98 -2.53 3.02
CA LYS A 276 -21.89 -3.51 2.88
C LYS A 276 -21.39 -3.59 1.43
N LYS A 277 -22.31 -3.43 0.47
CA LYS A 277 -22.00 -3.40 -0.98
C LYS A 277 -21.08 -2.23 -1.34
N ILE A 278 -21.34 -1.03 -0.82
CA ILE A 278 -20.49 0.16 -1.03
C ILE A 278 -19.09 -0.06 -0.45
N ALA A 279 -18.99 -0.61 0.76
CA ALA A 279 -17.70 -0.83 1.40
C ALA A 279 -16.82 -1.83 0.65
N VAL A 280 -17.43 -2.88 0.10
CA VAL A 280 -16.73 -3.84 -0.75
C VAL A 280 -16.33 -3.22 -2.10
N ALA A 281 -17.19 -2.40 -2.70
CA ALA A 281 -16.86 -1.68 -3.92
C ALA A 281 -15.63 -0.76 -3.76
N ILE A 282 -15.46 -0.13 -2.58
CA ILE A 282 -14.27 0.69 -2.27
C ILE A 282 -13.00 -0.16 -2.17
N MET A 283 -13.08 -1.34 -1.56
CA MET A 283 -11.93 -2.26 -1.50
C MET A 283 -11.51 -2.72 -2.91
N PHE A 284 -12.50 -2.96 -3.77
CA PHE A 284 -12.29 -3.30 -5.17
C PHE A 284 -11.62 -2.19 -5.96
N SER A 285 -12.12 -0.96 -5.86
CA SER A 285 -11.58 0.16 -6.62
C SER A 285 -10.10 0.40 -6.29
N VAL A 286 -9.71 0.23 -5.03
CA VAL A 286 -8.33 0.43 -4.60
C VAL A 286 -7.42 -0.70 -5.06
N GLY A 287 -7.89 -1.96 -5.02
CA GLY A 287 -7.12 -3.06 -5.59
C GLY A 287 -6.93 -2.93 -7.11
N ILE A 288 -7.92 -2.39 -7.83
CA ILE A 288 -7.80 -2.08 -9.26
C ILE A 288 -6.74 -0.99 -9.48
N LEU A 289 -6.74 0.07 -8.67
CA LEU A 289 -5.71 1.11 -8.75
C LEU A 289 -4.31 0.56 -8.47
N PHE A 290 -4.15 -0.30 -7.45
CA PHE A 290 -2.88 -0.95 -7.16
C PHE A 290 -2.40 -1.83 -8.33
N THR A 291 -3.31 -2.60 -8.92
CA THR A 291 -3.00 -3.43 -10.11
C THR A 291 -2.62 -2.56 -11.31
N ALA A 292 -3.29 -1.42 -11.51
CA ALA A 292 -2.98 -0.48 -12.58
C ALA A 292 -1.58 0.14 -12.41
N VAL A 293 -1.22 0.56 -11.19
CA VAL A 293 0.13 1.05 -10.89
C VAL A 293 1.19 -0.01 -11.19
N SER A 294 0.94 -1.25 -10.80
CA SER A 294 1.85 -2.38 -11.06
C SER A 294 2.00 -2.65 -12.57
N ALA A 295 0.90 -2.55 -13.34
CA ALA A 295 0.93 -2.68 -14.79
C ALA A 295 1.67 -1.55 -15.49
N ILE A 296 1.53 -0.31 -15.01
CA ILE A 296 2.26 0.85 -15.54
C ILE A 296 3.76 0.67 -15.31
N GLN A 297 4.17 0.20 -14.12
CA GLN A 297 5.57 -0.10 -13.84
C GLN A 297 6.14 -1.11 -14.84
N LEU A 298 5.43 -2.21 -15.11
CA LEU A 298 5.87 -3.17 -16.12
C LEU A 298 5.98 -2.51 -17.50
N ALA A 299 5.00 -1.70 -17.90
CA ALA A 299 5.03 -0.99 -19.18
C ALA A 299 6.23 -0.03 -19.34
N VAL A 300 6.73 0.51 -18.22
CA VAL A 300 7.92 1.39 -18.17
C VAL A 300 9.23 0.60 -18.23
N ILE A 301 9.27 -0.62 -17.68
CA ILE A 301 10.50 -1.44 -17.63
C ILE A 301 10.69 -2.25 -18.92
N LEU A 302 9.60 -2.66 -19.59
CA LEU A 302 9.64 -3.43 -20.83
C LEU A 302 10.49 -2.82 -21.97
N PRO A 303 10.49 -1.49 -22.21
CA PRO A 303 11.29 -0.87 -23.27
C PRO A 303 12.79 -0.81 -22.96
N ILE A 304 13.21 -1.03 -21.71
CA ILE A 304 14.62 -0.98 -21.33
C ILE A 304 15.34 -2.15 -22.00
N PRO A 305 16.33 -1.89 -22.88
CA PRO A 305 17.00 -2.96 -23.61
C PRO A 305 17.69 -3.93 -22.66
N TYR A 306 17.70 -5.21 -23.04
CA TYR A 306 18.40 -6.27 -22.29
C TYR A 306 19.93 -6.09 -22.28
N ALA A 307 20.46 -5.23 -23.13
CA ALA A 307 21.87 -4.87 -23.20
C ALA A 307 22.19 -3.75 -22.19
N VAL A 308 23.43 -3.71 -21.71
CA VAL A 308 23.94 -2.69 -20.78
C VAL A 308 23.60 -1.30 -21.31
N THR A 309 22.71 -0.59 -20.61
CA THR A 309 22.43 0.82 -20.92
C THR A 309 23.68 1.65 -20.66
N GLN A 310 23.96 2.59 -21.55
CA GLN A 310 25.05 3.55 -21.37
C GLN A 310 24.76 4.59 -20.28
N ASN A 311 23.51 4.69 -19.81
CA ASN A 311 23.10 5.65 -18.77
C ASN A 311 22.11 5.04 -17.77
N PRO A 312 22.58 4.11 -16.91
CA PRO A 312 21.71 3.41 -15.96
C PRO A 312 21.00 4.36 -14.99
N THR A 313 21.68 5.41 -14.54
CA THR A 313 21.14 6.38 -13.57
C THR A 313 19.94 7.17 -14.10
N TRP A 314 19.88 7.37 -15.41
CA TRP A 314 18.76 8.03 -16.09
C TRP A 314 17.67 7.03 -16.49
N ASP A 315 18.03 5.90 -17.08
CA ASP A 315 17.05 4.95 -17.64
C ASP A 315 16.25 4.22 -16.54
N TYR A 316 16.88 3.95 -15.39
CA TYR A 316 16.18 3.34 -14.25
C TYR A 316 15.38 4.35 -13.39
N TYR A 317 15.45 5.66 -13.70
CA TYR A 317 14.74 6.69 -12.95
C TYR A 317 13.25 6.40 -12.82
N ASN A 318 12.58 6.15 -13.95
CA ASN A 318 11.15 5.87 -13.96
C ASN A 318 10.83 4.57 -13.21
N SER A 319 11.66 3.53 -13.34
CA SER A 319 11.50 2.30 -12.57
C SER A 319 11.54 2.56 -11.05
N GLY A 320 12.44 3.43 -10.59
CA GLY A 320 12.53 3.83 -9.18
C GLY A 320 11.31 4.59 -8.70
N VAL A 321 10.84 5.57 -9.49
CA VAL A 321 9.61 6.34 -9.21
C VAL A 321 8.41 5.39 -9.03
N TRP A 322 8.19 4.50 -9.99
CA TRP A 322 7.06 3.59 -9.98
C TRP A 322 7.14 2.57 -8.84
N SER A 323 8.33 2.06 -8.52
CA SER A 323 8.52 1.14 -7.38
C SER A 323 8.13 1.81 -6.05
N GLN A 324 8.50 3.08 -5.85
CA GLN A 324 8.11 3.84 -4.65
C GLN A 324 6.60 4.09 -4.59
N VAL A 325 5.99 4.42 -5.73
CA VAL A 325 4.54 4.61 -5.86
C VAL A 325 3.81 3.29 -5.56
N GLU A 326 4.25 2.17 -6.14
CA GLU A 326 3.66 0.84 -5.92
C GLU A 326 3.70 0.46 -4.45
N LEU A 327 4.86 0.57 -3.78
CA LEU A 327 4.98 0.29 -2.34
C LEU A 327 4.03 1.14 -1.51
N SER A 328 3.98 2.45 -1.78
CA SER A 328 3.14 3.38 -1.02
C SER A 328 1.64 3.10 -1.22
N VAL A 329 1.21 2.87 -2.46
CA VAL A 329 -0.18 2.50 -2.79
C VAL A 329 -0.54 1.13 -2.20
N GLY A 330 0.38 0.17 -2.22
CA GLY A 330 0.21 -1.14 -1.60
C GLY A 330 -0.05 -1.05 -0.10
N ILE A 331 0.72 -0.21 0.62
CA ILE A 331 0.51 0.04 2.06
C ILE A 331 -0.86 0.69 2.31
N ILE A 332 -1.24 1.69 1.50
CA ILE A 332 -2.56 2.33 1.60
C ILE A 332 -3.66 1.30 1.38
N CYS A 333 -3.53 0.44 0.37
CA CYS A 333 -4.47 -0.65 0.08
C CYS A 333 -4.59 -1.62 1.26
N ALA A 334 -3.46 -2.04 1.86
CA ALA A 334 -3.45 -2.89 3.05
C ALA A 334 -4.09 -2.22 4.28
N CYS A 335 -4.13 -0.89 4.33
CA CYS A 335 -4.75 -0.12 5.42
C CYS A 335 -6.27 0.01 5.30
N MET A 336 -6.80 0.05 4.08
CA MET A 336 -8.23 0.24 3.76
C MET A 336 -9.18 -0.69 4.53
N PRO A 337 -8.89 -1.98 4.72
CA PRO A 337 -9.79 -2.86 5.45
C PRO A 337 -10.11 -2.46 6.89
N SER A 338 -9.15 -1.86 7.59
CA SER A 338 -9.40 -1.36 8.94
C SER A 338 -10.20 -0.05 8.92
N MET A 339 -9.97 0.78 7.90
CA MET A 339 -10.75 2.01 7.69
C MET A 339 -12.22 1.71 7.38
N ARG A 340 -12.53 0.59 6.70
CA ARG A 340 -13.90 0.14 6.50
C ARG A 340 -14.65 -0.04 7.83
N ALA A 341 -14.05 -0.70 8.80
CA ALA A 341 -14.67 -0.95 10.10
C ALA A 341 -15.05 0.36 10.81
N LEU A 342 -14.19 1.38 10.71
CA LEU A 342 -14.51 2.72 11.21
C LEU A 342 -15.72 3.34 10.56
N LEU A 343 -15.80 3.27 9.23
CA LEU A 343 -16.88 3.91 8.49
C LEU A 343 -18.21 3.28 8.89
N GLU A 344 -18.29 1.95 8.96
CA GLU A 344 -19.52 1.27 9.39
C GLU A 344 -19.95 1.70 10.80
N SER A 345 -19.02 1.84 11.76
CA SER A 345 -19.34 2.28 13.12
C SER A 345 -19.65 3.77 13.26
N CYS A 346 -18.93 4.66 12.56
CA CYS A 346 -19.23 6.10 12.58
C CYS A 346 -20.60 6.39 11.97
N PHE A 347 -20.94 5.72 10.86
CA PHE A 347 -22.25 5.86 10.23
C PHE A 347 -23.39 5.30 11.09
N SER A 348 -23.17 4.23 11.86
CA SER A 348 -24.19 3.73 12.79
C SER A 348 -24.43 4.73 13.94
N ARG A 349 -23.37 5.28 14.54
CA ARG A 349 -23.49 6.29 15.62
C ARG A 349 -24.18 7.57 15.16
N LEU A 350 -23.86 8.07 13.97
CA LEU A 350 -24.55 9.24 13.39
C LEU A 350 -26.01 8.96 13.00
N SER A 351 -26.36 7.71 12.65
CA SER A 351 -27.72 7.32 12.33
C SER A 351 -28.57 7.15 13.59
N SER A 352 -28.01 6.57 14.66
CA SER A 352 -28.68 6.45 15.97
C SER A 352 -28.94 7.81 16.60
N SER A 353 -28.00 8.75 16.54
CA SER A 353 -28.21 10.10 17.11
C SER A 353 -29.31 10.89 16.39
N LYS A 354 -29.44 10.72 15.06
CA LYS A 354 -30.57 11.30 14.29
C LYS A 354 -31.91 10.66 14.62
N LEU A 355 -31.95 9.34 14.85
CA LEU A 355 -33.16 8.62 15.26
C LEU A 355 -33.62 9.01 16.68
N GLU A 356 -32.68 9.13 17.63
CA GLU A 356 -32.99 9.62 18.98
C GLU A 356 -33.51 11.06 18.97
N THR A 357 -32.89 11.93 18.17
CA THR A 357 -33.32 13.33 18.06
C THR A 357 -34.73 13.44 17.46
N LYS A 358 -35.03 12.63 16.43
CA LYS A 358 -36.37 12.57 15.80
C LYS A 358 -37.44 12.00 16.75
N ASN A 359 -37.12 10.93 17.48
CA ASN A 359 -38.05 10.37 18.46
C ASN A 359 -38.31 11.34 19.63
N ARG A 360 -37.27 12.06 20.09
CA ARG A 360 -37.42 13.09 21.13
C ARG A 360 -38.26 14.27 20.64
N SER A 361 -38.14 14.68 19.37
CA SER A 361 -39.01 15.71 18.80
C SER A 361 -40.46 15.25 18.61
N LEU A 362 -40.69 13.97 18.27
CA LEU A 362 -42.03 13.42 18.11
C LEU A 362 -42.74 13.23 19.45
N LEU A 363 -42.02 12.81 20.49
CA LEU A 363 -42.55 12.74 21.86
C LEU A 363 -42.93 14.14 22.37
N LYS A 364 -42.08 15.14 22.12
CA LYS A 364 -42.36 16.52 22.52
C LYS A 364 -43.56 17.13 21.76
N ALA A 365 -43.75 16.78 20.49
CA ALA A 365 -44.94 17.16 19.73
C ALA A 365 -46.20 16.49 20.26
N ARG A 366 -46.13 15.20 20.64
CA ARG A 366 -47.26 14.45 21.23
C ARG A 366 -47.70 15.02 22.58
N ASP A 367 -46.76 15.44 23.42
CA ASP A 367 -47.09 16.07 24.72
C ASP A 367 -47.70 17.47 24.57
N SER A 368 -47.52 18.11 23.41
CA SER A 368 -48.11 19.42 23.10
C SER A 368 -49.56 19.33 22.61
N GLU A 369 -50.00 18.13 22.20
CA GLU A 369 -51.29 17.88 21.54
C GLU A 369 -52.34 17.25 22.49
N VAL A 370 -51.96 16.96 23.74
CA VAL A 370 -52.91 16.48 24.76
C VAL A 370 -53.67 17.69 25.33
N PRO A 371 -54.99 17.82 25.11
CA PRO A 371 -55.78 18.87 25.75
C PRO A 371 -55.83 18.61 27.26
N GLU A 372 -55.63 19.64 28.07
CA GLU A 372 -55.90 19.60 29.52
C GLU A 372 -57.37 19.16 29.75
N LEU A 373 -57.56 17.89 30.08
CA LEU A 373 -58.78 17.44 30.74
C LEU A 373 -58.76 18.03 32.15
N LYS A 374 -59.54 19.11 32.35
CA LYS A 374 -59.86 19.66 33.67
C LYS A 374 -60.47 18.56 34.54
N SER A 375 -59.65 17.94 35.39
CA SER A 375 -60.12 17.06 36.44
C SER A 375 -60.74 17.92 37.55
N GLY A 376 -62.02 17.66 37.84
CA GLY A 376 -62.70 18.20 39.01
C GLY A 376 -61.99 17.82 40.31
N SER A 377 -62.06 18.75 41.26
CA SER A 377 -61.78 18.69 42.70
C SER A 377 -61.32 17.36 43.33
N PRO A 378 -60.14 17.34 43.98
CA PRO A 378 -59.82 16.35 45.01
C PRO A 378 -60.19 16.90 46.40
N ASP A 379 -61.12 16.23 47.07
CA ASP A 379 -61.32 16.37 48.51
C ASP A 379 -60.12 15.76 49.28
N ARG A 380 -59.77 16.44 50.37
CA ARG A 380 -58.59 16.22 51.23
C ARG A 380 -58.63 14.89 51.98
N VAL A 381 -57.54 14.12 51.95
CA VAL A 381 -57.02 13.41 53.14
C VAL A 381 -55.49 13.46 53.11
N GLY A 382 -54.91 13.76 54.27
CA GLY A 382 -53.52 14.16 54.44
C GLY A 382 -52.47 13.05 54.40
N ASN A 383 -51.23 13.53 54.37
CA ASN A 383 -49.97 12.83 54.19
C ASN A 383 -49.67 11.75 55.24
N SER A 384 -49.16 10.62 54.79
CA SER A 384 -48.12 9.85 55.49
C SER A 384 -47.37 9.03 54.45
N TRP A 385 -46.10 9.38 54.24
CA TRP A 385 -45.16 8.56 53.49
C TRP A 385 -44.71 7.43 54.41
N ASP A 386 -44.87 6.18 53.97
CA ASP A 386 -43.74 5.29 53.72
C ASP A 386 -44.23 3.89 53.32
N SER A 387 -43.49 3.32 52.35
CA SER A 387 -43.17 1.90 52.28
C SER A 387 -44.23 0.90 51.76
N PHE A 388 -43.93 0.42 50.55
CA PHE A 388 -44.01 -0.97 50.07
C PHE A 388 -45.29 -1.51 49.39
N ASP A 389 -45.03 -2.05 48.20
CA ASP A 389 -45.54 -3.28 47.57
C ASP A 389 -47.05 -3.55 47.45
N PHE A 390 -47.48 -3.74 46.20
CA PHE A 390 -48.50 -4.67 45.67
C PHE A 390 -48.72 -4.30 44.19
N ASP A 391 -48.90 -5.17 43.19
CA ASP A 391 -48.98 -6.63 43.07
C ASP A 391 -49.07 -6.85 41.53
N PHE A 392 -48.35 -7.76 40.87
CA PHE A 392 -48.64 -9.19 40.77
C PHE A 392 -50.14 -9.51 40.79
N ALA A 393 -50.80 -9.60 39.63
CA ALA A 393 -51.20 -10.86 38.99
C ALA A 393 -51.99 -10.46 37.73
N ILE A 394 -51.92 -11.15 36.59
CA ILE A 394 -52.37 -12.51 36.30
C ILE A 394 -51.42 -13.01 35.17
N THR A 395 -50.61 -14.06 35.27
CA THR A 395 -50.75 -15.45 35.77
C THR A 395 -51.74 -16.32 35.00
N GLN A 396 -51.29 -16.92 33.90
CA GLN A 396 -51.46 -18.34 33.52
C GLN A 396 -50.91 -18.52 32.09
N SER A 397 -50.13 -19.53 31.72
CA SER A 397 -49.81 -20.79 32.37
C SER A 397 -48.42 -21.28 31.92
N VAL A 398 -47.62 -21.63 32.92
CA VAL A 398 -46.41 -22.44 32.85
C VAL A 398 -46.76 -23.90 32.54
N GLY A 399 -45.87 -24.58 31.83
CA GLY A 399 -45.73 -26.04 31.78
C GLY A 399 -44.38 -26.36 31.12
N HIS A 400 -43.27 -26.14 31.82
CA HIS A 400 -42.57 -27.08 32.72
C HIS A 400 -41.97 -28.31 32.01
N GLN A 401 -40.64 -28.39 32.12
CA GLN A 401 -39.72 -29.50 31.85
C GLN A 401 -40.30 -30.92 31.78
N ILE A 402 -39.87 -31.71 30.78
CA ILE A 402 -39.45 -33.12 30.94
C ILE A 402 -38.33 -33.43 29.91
N SER A 403 -37.33 -34.19 30.39
CA SER A 403 -36.23 -34.95 29.74
C SER A 403 -35.09 -34.20 29.08
#